data_AF-A0A423DWU9-F1
#
_entry.id   AF-A0A423DWU9-F1
#
_cell.length_a   1.000
_cell.length_b   1.000
_cell.length_c   1.000
_cell.angle_alpha   90.00
_cell.angle_beta   90.00
_cell.angle_gamma   90.00
#
_symmetry.space_group_name_H-M   'P 1'
#
loop_
_entity.id
_entity.type
_entity.pdbx_description
1 polymer ?
#
loop_
_entity_poly.entity_id
_entity_poly.type
_entity_poly.pdbx_seq_one_letter_code
_entity_poly.pdbx_strand_id
1 'polypeptide(L)'
;MKRTAISGLFIAAALLASPVFAADDLCTTNLQKIDDNMATAGATSEGLDDSIADHVKDAKAAQAAGNTKDCIAITSKILERQEKTTKGDSGASGS
;
A
#
# COMPACT_ATOMS: atom_id res chain seq x y z
N MET A 1 17.24 -58.78 -14.31
CA MET A 1 17.13 -57.30 -14.30
C MET A 1 15.68 -56.92 -14.09
N LYS A 2 15.34 -56.27 -12.97
CA LYS A 2 13.96 -55.90 -12.61
C LYS A 2 13.81 -54.40 -12.87
N ARG A 3 12.97 -54.02 -13.83
CA ARG A 3 12.71 -52.62 -14.21
C ARG A 3 11.85 -51.98 -13.12
N THR A 4 12.48 -51.31 -12.16
CA THR A 4 11.78 -50.42 -11.22
C THR A 4 11.53 -49.09 -11.94
N ALA A 5 10.32 -48.95 -12.49
CA ALA A 5 9.81 -47.67 -12.98
C ALA A 5 9.58 -46.77 -11.76
N ILE A 6 10.53 -45.88 -11.49
CA ILE A 6 10.36 -44.81 -10.51
C ILE A 6 9.42 -43.79 -11.16
N SER A 7 8.14 -43.89 -10.80
CA SER A 7 7.10 -42.91 -11.11
C SER A 7 7.58 -41.53 -10.65
N GLY A 8 7.86 -40.64 -11.60
CA GLY A 8 8.22 -39.26 -11.34
C GLY A 8 7.01 -38.50 -10.79
N LEU A 9 6.89 -38.44 -9.46
CA LEU A 9 5.99 -37.53 -8.79
C LEU A 9 6.53 -36.11 -8.98
N PHE A 10 6.14 -35.47 -10.08
CA PHE A 10 6.27 -34.03 -10.22
C PHE A 10 5.32 -33.39 -9.20
N ILE A 11 5.87 -33.08 -8.02
CA ILE A 11 5.24 -32.15 -7.08
C ILE A 11 5.34 -30.78 -7.76
N ALA A 12 4.35 -30.47 -8.59
CA ALA A 12 4.02 -29.08 -8.88
C ALA A 12 3.59 -28.49 -7.54
N ALA A 13 4.56 -27.90 -6.83
CA ALA A 13 4.25 -26.93 -5.80
C ALA A 13 3.52 -25.82 -6.54
N ALA A 14 2.19 -25.92 -6.59
CA ALA A 14 1.33 -24.85 -7.03
C ALA A 14 1.65 -23.72 -6.07
N LEU A 15 2.57 -22.85 -6.48
CA LEU A 15 2.71 -21.52 -5.94
C LEU A 15 1.30 -21.01 -5.93
N LEU A 16 0.77 -20.84 -4.73
CA LEU A 16 -0.42 -20.07 -4.48
C LEU A 16 -0.23 -18.82 -5.33
N ALA A 17 -0.95 -18.73 -6.45
CA ALA A 17 -1.12 -17.51 -7.20
C ALA A 17 -1.99 -16.63 -6.29
N SER A 18 -1.42 -16.26 -5.16
CA SER A 18 -2.10 -15.59 -4.09
C SER A 18 -2.10 -14.11 -4.43
N PRO A 19 -3.21 -13.41 -4.14
CA PRO A 19 -3.32 -11.96 -4.26
C PRO A 19 -2.31 -11.18 -3.39
N VAL A 20 -1.36 -11.86 -2.73
CA VAL A 20 -0.23 -11.26 -2.01
C VAL A 20 0.62 -10.38 -2.93
N PHE A 21 0.92 -10.80 -4.17
CA PHE A 21 1.70 -9.94 -5.07
C PHE A 21 0.94 -8.67 -5.48
N ALA A 22 -0.38 -8.77 -5.72
CA ALA A 22 -1.21 -7.62 -6.04
C ALA A 22 -1.46 -6.71 -4.82
N ALA A 23 -1.54 -7.30 -3.62
CA ALA A 23 -1.68 -6.55 -2.38
C ALA A 23 -0.38 -5.79 -2.05
N ASP A 24 0.78 -6.41 -2.26
CA ASP A 24 2.07 -5.79 -1.95
C ASP A 24 2.39 -4.67 -2.94
N ASP A 25 2.04 -4.88 -4.21
CA ASP A 25 2.05 -3.87 -5.26
C ASP A 25 1.12 -2.69 -4.92
N LEU A 26 -0.08 -2.97 -4.42
CA LEU A 26 -1.02 -1.92 -4.00
C LEU A 26 -0.52 -1.12 -2.79
N CYS A 27 0.03 -1.79 -1.78
CA CYS A 27 0.66 -1.13 -0.62
C CYS A 27 1.79 -0.20 -1.08
N THR A 28 2.69 -0.69 -1.94
CA THR A 28 3.80 0.08 -2.50
C THR A 28 3.32 1.26 -3.33
N THR A 29 2.34 1.03 -4.21
CA THR A 29 1.73 2.09 -5.05
C THR A 29 1.09 3.17 -4.19
N ASN A 30 0.36 2.80 -3.14
CA ASN A 30 -0.26 3.78 -2.25
C ASN A 30 0.80 4.58 -1.47
N LEU A 31 1.87 3.94 -0.99
CA LEU A 31 2.98 4.62 -0.32
C LEU A 31 3.63 5.65 -1.24
N GLN A 32 3.89 5.28 -2.50
CA GLN A 32 4.43 6.21 -3.49
C GLN A 32 3.49 7.39 -3.73
N LYS A 33 2.19 7.13 -3.91
CA LYS A 33 1.20 8.20 -4.11
C LYS A 33 1.10 9.14 -2.91
N ILE A 34 1.27 8.63 -1.68
CA ILE A 34 1.31 9.48 -0.49
C ILE A 34 2.55 10.38 -0.51
N ASP A 35 3.71 9.83 -0.84
CA ASP A 35 4.97 10.59 -0.95
C ASP A 35 4.87 11.70 -2.01
N ASP A 36 4.35 11.34 -3.20
CA ASP A 36 4.11 12.28 -4.31
C ASP A 36 3.14 13.41 -3.89
N ASN A 37 2.06 13.07 -3.18
CA ASN A 37 1.11 14.05 -2.68
C ASN A 37 1.73 14.97 -1.62
N MET A 38 2.54 14.44 -0.70
CA MET A 38 3.26 15.25 0.30
C MET A 38 4.28 16.19 -0.37
N ALA A 39 5.00 15.70 -1.38
CA ALA A 39 5.93 16.51 -2.16
C ALA A 39 5.22 17.62 -2.96
N THR A 40 4.00 17.36 -3.45
CA THR A 40 3.22 18.30 -4.26
C THR A 40 2.39 19.28 -3.44
N ALA A 41 1.91 18.88 -2.26
CA ALA A 41 1.03 19.71 -1.44
C ALA A 41 1.71 21.01 -0.95
N GLY A 42 3.04 21.07 -0.93
CA GLY A 42 3.77 22.17 -0.28
C GLY A 42 3.45 22.22 1.23
N ALA A 43 4.05 23.15 1.97
CA ALA A 43 3.84 23.32 3.42
C ALA A 43 2.42 23.84 3.78
N THR A 44 1.36 23.39 3.09
CA THR A 44 0.02 23.98 3.13
C THR A 44 -0.91 23.36 4.17
N SER A 45 -0.41 22.53 5.07
CA SER A 45 -1.26 22.02 6.14
C SER A 45 -0.46 21.77 7.43
N GLU A 46 -0.20 22.86 8.16
CA GLU A 46 0.36 22.81 9.52
C GLU A 46 -0.49 21.85 10.37
N GLY A 47 0.06 20.66 10.67
CA GLY A 47 -0.57 19.60 11.47
C GLY A 47 -1.01 18.35 10.70
N LEU A 48 -1.11 18.40 9.36
CA LEU A 48 -1.38 17.20 8.55
C LEU A 48 -0.12 16.35 8.37
N ASP A 49 1.03 17.00 8.25
CA ASP A 49 2.31 16.36 7.96
C ASP A 49 2.78 15.41 9.06
N ASP A 50 2.73 15.82 10.33
CA ASP A 50 3.19 14.98 11.45
C ASP A 50 2.31 13.73 11.62
N SER A 51 0.99 13.88 11.53
CA SER A 51 0.05 12.75 11.63
C SER A 51 0.16 11.82 10.42
N ILE A 52 0.39 12.35 9.21
CA ILE A 52 0.60 11.51 8.02
C ILE A 52 1.94 10.79 8.11
N ALA A 53 3.02 11.44 8.53
CA ALA A 53 4.35 10.84 8.65
C ALA A 53 4.34 9.63 9.60
N ASP A 54 3.67 9.74 10.75
CA ASP A 54 3.54 8.60 11.67
C ASP A 54 2.71 7.46 11.07
N HIS A 55 1.61 7.75 10.38
CA HIS A 55 0.84 6.71 9.70
C HIS A 55 1.60 6.07 8.52
N VAL A 56 2.45 6.82 7.81
CA VAL A 56 3.35 6.27 6.79
C VAL A 56 4.38 5.34 7.43
N LYS A 57 4.91 5.68 8.61
CA LYS A 57 5.82 4.82 9.37
C LYS A 57 5.14 3.51 9.77
N ASP A 58 3.90 3.58 10.27
CA ASP A 58 3.10 2.40 10.62
C ASP A 58 2.81 1.51 9.40
N ALA A 59 2.48 2.12 8.25
CA ALA A 59 2.27 1.39 7.00
C ALA A 59 3.54 0.67 6.52
N LYS A 60 4.71 1.33 6.59
CA LYS A 60 6.01 0.72 6.25
C LYS A 60 6.37 -0.41 7.21
N ALA A 61 6.08 -0.27 8.50
CA ALA A 61 6.26 -1.34 9.49
C ALA A 61 5.35 -2.54 9.20
N ALA A 62 4.09 -2.30 8.84
CA ALA A 62 3.15 -3.34 8.42
C ALA A 62 3.63 -4.05 7.14
N GLN A 63 4.11 -3.30 6.14
CA GLN A 63 4.70 -3.88 4.92
C GLN A 63 5.91 -4.77 5.24
N ALA A 64 6.85 -4.27 6.05
CA ALA A 64 8.04 -5.02 6.44
C ALA A 64 7.73 -6.28 7.27
N ALA A 65 6.63 -6.26 8.03
CA ALA A 65 6.13 -7.41 8.78
C ALA A 65 5.34 -8.42 7.92
N GLY A 66 5.11 -8.14 6.63
CA GLY A 66 4.25 -8.95 5.75
C GLY A 66 2.74 -8.76 6.01
N ASN A 67 2.35 -7.76 6.80
CA ASN A 67 0.97 -7.38 7.08
C ASN A 67 0.44 -6.45 5.97
N THR A 68 0.48 -6.92 4.73
CA THR A 68 0.14 -6.13 3.54
C THR A 68 -1.28 -5.56 3.58
N LYS A 69 -2.24 -6.27 4.18
CA LYS A 69 -3.62 -5.78 4.37
C LYS A 69 -3.68 -4.53 5.27
N ASP A 70 -2.90 -4.53 6.34
CA ASP A 70 -2.84 -3.39 7.26
C ASP A 70 -2.15 -2.20 6.59
N CYS A 71 -1.07 -2.46 5.82
CA CYS A 71 -0.47 -1.42 4.99
C CYS A 71 -1.49 -0.79 4.02
N ILE A 72 -2.25 -1.60 3.28
CA ILE A 72 -3.28 -1.10 2.35
C ILE A 72 -4.33 -0.27 3.11
N ALA A 73 -4.81 -0.75 4.25
CA ALA A 73 -5.83 -0.07 5.04
C ALA A 73 -5.34 1.30 5.54
N ILE A 74 -4.13 1.35 6.10
CA ILE A 74 -3.52 2.59 6.60
C ILE A 74 -3.32 3.57 5.44
N THR A 75 -2.68 3.13 4.36
CA THR A 75 -2.35 3.98 3.21
C THR A 75 -3.58 4.49 2.48
N SER A 76 -4.63 3.68 2.33
CA SER A 76 -5.89 4.11 1.71
C SER A 76 -6.57 5.22 2.53
N LYS A 77 -6.56 5.11 3.87
CA LYS A 77 -7.10 6.14 4.76
C LYS A 77 -6.33 7.46 4.65
N ILE A 78 -5.01 7.41 4.51
CA ILE A 78 -4.19 8.61 4.28
C ILE A 78 -4.60 9.27 2.96
N LEU A 79 -4.68 8.50 1.86
CA LEU A 79 -5.08 9.01 0.56
C LEU A 79 -6.48 9.65 0.58
N GLU A 80 -7.45 9.03 1.25
CA GLU A 80 -8.80 9.59 1.41
C GLU A 80 -8.77 10.94 2.17
N ARG A 81 -7.93 11.07 3.20
CA ARG A 81 -7.76 12.35 3.91
C ARG A 81 -7.10 13.42 3.03
N GLN A 82 -6.09 13.05 2.24
CA GLN A 82 -5.44 13.97 1.32
C GLN A 82 -6.43 14.49 0.27
N GLU A 83 -7.24 13.61 -0.34
CA GLU A 83 -8.27 13.99 -1.31
C GLU A 83 -9.34 14.92 -0.71
N LYS A 84 -9.81 14.62 0.52
CA LYS A 84 -10.76 15.50 1.22
C LYS A 84 -10.18 16.89 1.50
N THR A 85 -8.89 16.97 1.79
CA THR A 85 -8.20 18.24 2.06
C THR A 85 -8.08 19.06 0.77
N THR A 86 -7.71 18.44 -0.36
CA THR A 86 -7.65 19.14 -1.66
C THR A 86 -9.02 19.59 -2.16
N LYS A 87 -10.07 18.79 -1.92
CA LYS A 87 -11.44 19.11 -2.34
C LYS A 87 -12.10 20.19 -1.47
N GLY A 88 -11.76 20.27 -0.18
CA GLY A 88 -12.28 21.27 0.75
C GLY A 88 -11.87 22.70 0.41
N ASP A 89 -10.66 22.90 -0.13
CA ASP A 89 -10.16 24.20 -0.58
C ASP A 89 -10.83 24.69 -1.87
N SER A 90 -11.28 23.76 -2.72
CA SER A 90 -11.95 24.06 -4.00
C SER A 90 -13.42 24.49 -3.86
N GLY A 91 -13.97 24.55 -2.65
CA GLY A 91 -15.39 24.84 -2.38
C GLY A 91 -15.71 26.28 -1.96
N ALA A 92 -14.72 27.16 -1.79
CA ALA A 92 -14.91 28.50 -1.22
C ALA A 92 -14.67 29.68 -2.20
N SER A 93 -14.61 29.43 -3.50
CA SER A 93 -14.56 30.49 -4.52
C SER A 93 -15.83 30.46 -5.39
N GLY A 94 -16.90 31.06 -4.86
CA GLY A 94 -18.16 31.27 -5.57
C GLY A 94 -18.94 32.39 -4.92
N SER A 95 -18.36 33.58 -4.88
CA SER A 95 -19.06 34.85 -4.65
C SER A 95 -19.55 35.43 -5.97
#